data_AF-A0A098S2X8-F1
#
_entry.id   AF-A0A098S2X8-F1
#
_cell.length_a   1.000
_cell.length_b   1.000
_cell.length_c   1.000
_cell.angle_alpha   90.00
_cell.angle_beta   90.00
_cell.angle_gamma   90.00
#
_symmetry.space_group_name_H-M   'P 1'
#
loop_
_entity.id
_entity.type
_entity.pdbx_description
1 polymer ?
#
loop_
_entity_poly.entity_id
_entity_poly.type
_entity_poly.pdbx_seq_one_letter_code
_entity_poly.pdbx_strand_id
1 'polypeptide(L)'
;MSFTKGKGESDFAAMLDTISNGMKATEIPILYFYAKKGLVNQREAVEYAKGNFKNATYLYLGKGKHFLTESHPKQMSQKFNEWFETL
;
A
#
# COMPACT_ATOMS: atom_id res chain seq x y z
N MET A 1 -8.06 -21.84 26.01
CA MET A 1 -8.77 -20.62 25.55
C MET A 1 -9.49 -20.96 24.26
N SER A 2 -10.81 -20.88 24.23
CA SER A 2 -11.59 -21.10 23.02
C SER A 2 -11.64 -19.78 22.25
N PHE A 3 -11.01 -19.72 21.09
CA PHE A 3 -11.13 -18.57 20.19
C PHE A 3 -12.38 -18.78 19.35
N THR A 4 -13.50 -18.23 19.79
CA THR A 4 -14.67 -18.08 18.92
C THR A 4 -14.27 -17.15 17.78
N LYS A 5 -14.06 -17.74 16.60
CA LYS A 5 -13.80 -17.00 15.35
C LYS A 5 -15.01 -16.09 15.09
N GLY A 6 -14.82 -14.78 15.23
CA GLY A 6 -15.87 -13.80 14.95
C GLY A 6 -16.42 -13.98 13.53
N LYS A 7 -17.70 -13.65 13.32
CA LYS A 7 -18.44 -13.88 12.06
C LYS A 7 -17.93 -13.08 10.84
N GLY A 8 -16.79 -12.39 10.94
CA GLY A 8 -16.21 -11.58 9.84
C GLY A 8 -16.92 -10.24 9.60
N GLU A 9 -18.16 -10.09 10.06
CA GLU A 9 -18.90 -8.84 10.03
C GLU A 9 -18.49 -7.97 11.23
N SER A 10 -17.73 -6.91 10.95
CA SER A 10 -17.40 -5.85 11.90
C SER A 10 -17.33 -4.53 11.16
N ASP A 11 -17.56 -3.43 11.86
CA ASP A 11 -17.41 -2.08 11.30
C ASP A 11 -16.01 -1.87 10.70
N PHE A 12 -15.00 -2.51 11.29
CA PHE A 12 -13.63 -2.50 10.77
C PHE A 12 -13.52 -3.19 9.40
N ALA A 13 -14.15 -4.35 9.22
CA ALA A 13 -14.16 -5.04 7.92
C ALA A 13 -14.89 -4.20 6.86
N ALA A 14 -16.05 -3.62 7.21
CA ALA A 14 -16.81 -2.74 6.32
C ALA A 14 -16.01 -1.48 5.91
N MET A 15 -15.26 -0.90 6.86
CA MET A 15 -14.38 0.24 6.59
C MET A 15 -13.24 -0.16 5.62
N LEU A 16 -12.59 -1.30 5.82
CA LEU A 16 -11.54 -1.79 4.93
C LEU A 16 -12.06 -2.04 3.51
N ASP A 17 -13.25 -2.62 3.37
CA ASP A 17 -13.87 -2.85 2.07
C ASP A 17 -14.18 -1.53 1.36
N THR A 18 -14.67 -0.53 2.10
CA THR A 18 -14.94 0.82 1.58
C THR A 18 -13.66 1.47 1.06
N ILE A 19 -12.58 1.44 1.84
CA ILE A 19 -11.27 1.99 1.44
C ILE A 19 -10.72 1.25 0.23
N SER A 20 -10.75 -0.09 0.25
CA SER A 20 -10.26 -0.93 -0.85
C SER A 20 -10.97 -0.63 -2.17
N ASN A 21 -12.30 -0.48 -2.14
CA ASN A 21 -13.08 -0.09 -3.31
C ASN A 21 -12.78 1.34 -3.77
N GLY A 22 -12.62 2.28 -2.84
CA GLY A 22 -12.21 3.65 -3.14
C GLY A 22 -10.87 3.71 -3.87
N MET A 23 -9.86 2.97 -3.41
CA MET A 23 -8.52 2.92 -4.03
C MET A 23 -8.54 2.41 -5.47
N LYS A 24 -9.51 1.56 -5.84
CA LYS A 24 -9.68 1.02 -7.21
C LYS A 24 -10.35 2.00 -8.16
N ALA A 25 -11.19 2.89 -7.63
CA ALA A 25 -12.05 3.77 -8.42
C ALA A 25 -11.59 5.24 -8.43
N THR A 26 -10.76 5.65 -7.47
CA THR A 26 -10.33 7.04 -7.33
C THR A 26 -9.51 7.53 -8.52
N GLU A 27 -9.69 8.80 -8.86
CA GLU A 27 -8.86 9.53 -9.83
C GLU A 27 -7.68 10.24 -9.14
N ILE A 28 -7.66 10.29 -7.81
CA ILE A 28 -6.56 10.90 -7.05
C ILE A 28 -5.26 10.12 -7.34
N PRO A 29 -4.17 10.79 -7.72
CA PRO A 29 -2.87 10.16 -7.94
C PRO A 29 -2.34 9.45 -6.68
N ILE A 30 -1.87 8.21 -6.84
CA ILE A 30 -1.33 7.37 -5.76
C ILE A 30 0.17 7.16 -5.96
N LEU A 31 0.99 7.46 -4.95
CA LEU A 31 2.38 7.04 -4.89
C LEU A 31 2.53 5.81 -4.00
N TYR A 32 2.90 4.67 -4.58
CA TYR A 32 2.97 3.38 -3.89
C TYR A 32 4.42 2.92 -3.70
N PHE A 33 4.93 2.97 -2.47
CA PHE A 33 6.25 2.45 -2.11
C PHE A 33 6.19 0.99 -1.67
N TYR A 34 7.13 0.17 -2.15
CA TYR A 34 7.25 -1.23 -1.75
C TYR A 34 8.69 -1.74 -1.70
N ALA A 35 8.89 -2.82 -0.94
CA ALA A 35 10.17 -3.48 -0.77
C ALA A 35 10.05 -4.98 -1.07
N LYS A 36 11.18 -5.67 -1.26
CA LYS A 36 11.21 -7.04 -1.80
C LYS A 36 10.43 -8.05 -0.97
N LYS A 37 10.61 -8.00 0.35
CA LYS A 37 9.91 -8.87 1.30
C LYS A 37 8.65 -8.20 1.84
N GLY A 38 8.77 -6.92 2.24
CA GLY A 38 7.67 -6.21 2.87
C GLY A 38 7.25 -6.86 4.20
N LEU A 39 6.12 -6.39 4.75
CA LEU A 39 5.42 -7.06 5.84
C LEU A 39 3.93 -7.18 5.50
N VAL A 40 3.29 -6.03 5.32
CA VAL A 40 1.88 -5.92 4.89
C VAL A 40 1.80 -5.99 3.36
N ASN A 41 2.61 -5.18 2.67
CA ASN A 41 2.68 -5.15 1.21
C ASN A 41 3.68 -6.19 0.69
N GLN A 42 3.29 -7.46 0.75
CA GLN A 42 4.04 -8.57 0.16
C GLN A 42 3.79 -8.66 -1.35
N ARG A 43 4.54 -9.51 -2.06
CA ARG A 43 4.53 -9.61 -3.52
C ARG A 43 3.11 -9.70 -4.09
N GLU A 44 2.28 -10.58 -3.54
CA GLU A 44 0.91 -10.81 -3.99
C GLU A 44 0.05 -9.54 -3.85
N ALA A 45 0.20 -8.81 -2.74
CA ALA A 45 -0.51 -7.56 -2.52
C ALA A 45 -0.03 -6.45 -3.48
N VAL A 46 1.27 -6.40 -3.79
CA VAL A 46 1.84 -5.45 -4.76
C VAL A 46 1.32 -5.74 -6.16
N GLU A 47 1.31 -7.00 -6.59
CA GLU A 47 0.77 -7.39 -7.90
C GLU A 47 -0.74 -7.15 -7.99
N TYR A 48 -1.48 -7.41 -6.90
CA TYR A 48 -2.89 -7.02 -6.82
C TYR A 48 -3.07 -5.53 -7.02
N ALA A 49 -2.30 -4.70 -6.30
CA ALA A 49 -2.37 -3.25 -6.43
C ALA A 49 -2.10 -2.82 -7.88
N LYS A 50 -1.02 -3.30 -8.50
CA LYS A 50 -0.66 -2.96 -9.90
C LYS A 50 -1.76 -3.31 -10.91
N GLY A 51 -2.49 -4.39 -10.69
CA GLY A 51 -3.60 -4.79 -11.56
C GLY A 51 -4.90 -4.02 -11.33
N ASN A 52 -5.04 -3.29 -10.22
CA ASN A 52 -6.32 -2.75 -9.78
C ASN A 52 -6.34 -1.24 -9.51
N PHE A 53 -5.21 -0.60 -9.17
CA PHE A 53 -5.17 0.84 -8.92
C PHE A 53 -4.87 1.58 -10.23
N LYS A 54 -5.82 2.37 -10.70
CA LYS A 54 -5.81 2.95 -12.04
C LYS A 54 -4.88 4.16 -12.21
N ASN A 55 -4.64 4.92 -11.14
CA ASN A 55 -3.80 6.11 -11.14
C ASN A 55 -2.68 5.99 -10.09
N ALA A 56 -1.81 4.98 -10.25
CA ALA A 56 -0.78 4.68 -9.26
C ALA A 56 0.63 4.58 -9.88
N THR A 57 1.58 5.28 -9.25
CA THR A 57 3.02 5.19 -9.52
C THR A 57 3.66 4.25 -8.50
N TYR A 58 4.30 3.17 -8.99
CA TYR A 58 4.91 2.14 -8.12
C TYR A 58 6.42 2.30 -8.02
N LEU A 59 6.93 2.41 -6.80
CA LEU A 59 8.35 2.62 -6.54
C LEU A 59 8.93 1.53 -5.64
N TYR A 60 9.89 0.79 -6.20
CA TYR A 60 10.63 -0.25 -5.48
C TYR A 60 11.83 0.34 -4.74
N LEU A 61 11.91 0.08 -3.44
CA LEU A 61 12.97 0.59 -2.56
C LEU A 61 14.12 -0.40 -2.32
N GLY A 62 13.98 -1.67 -2.73
CA GLY A 62 14.98 -2.70 -2.44
C GLY A 62 14.64 -3.57 -1.24
N LYS A 63 15.61 -3.83 -0.36
CA LYS A 63 15.46 -4.71 0.80
C LYS A 63 14.80 -3.96 1.96
N GLY A 64 13.62 -4.38 2.40
CA GLY A 64 12.93 -3.77 3.53
C GLY A 64 11.79 -4.64 4.06
N LYS A 65 11.29 -4.31 5.25
CA LYS A 65 10.12 -4.95 5.90
C LYS A 65 8.99 -3.94 6.09
N HIS A 66 8.77 -3.44 7.31
CA HIS A 66 7.64 -2.58 7.66
C HIS A 66 8.01 -1.10 7.73
N PHE A 67 9.02 -0.74 8.52
CA PHE A 67 9.47 0.65 8.67
C PHE A 67 10.36 1.09 7.50
N LEU A 68 9.73 1.31 6.34
CA LEU A 68 10.42 1.77 5.14
C LEU A 68 10.96 3.19 5.29
N THR A 69 10.31 4.02 6.11
CA THR A 69 10.75 5.38 6.45
C THR A 69 12.06 5.39 7.24
N GLU A 70 12.32 4.38 8.08
CA GLU A 70 13.59 4.27 8.81
C GLU A 70 14.69 3.65 7.96
N SER A 71 14.33 2.70 7.10
CA SER A 71 15.31 1.98 6.27
C SER A 71 15.69 2.69 4.97
N HIS A 72 14.79 3.48 4.40
CA HIS A 72 14.99 4.21 3.12
C HIS A 72 14.55 5.68 3.18
N PRO A 73 14.82 6.44 4.27
CA PRO A 73 14.27 7.79 4.45
C PRO A 73 14.62 8.74 3.30
N LYS A 74 15.90 8.76 2.90
CA LYS A 74 16.40 9.64 1.84
C LYS A 74 15.78 9.30 0.49
N GLN A 75 15.73 8.00 0.15
CA GLN A 75 15.16 7.55 -1.11
C GLN A 75 13.66 7.83 -1.18
N MET A 76 12.91 7.57 -0.11
CA MET A 76 11.49 7.88 -0.06
C MET A 76 11.23 9.38 -0.22
N SER A 77 11.98 10.23 0.48
CA SER A 77 11.87 11.68 0.36
C SER A 77 12.20 12.18 -1.04
N GLN A 78 13.32 11.75 -1.63
CA GLN A 78 13.71 12.13 -2.98
C GLN A 78 12.63 11.74 -3.99
N LYS A 79 12.14 10.49 -3.91
CA LYS A 79 11.14 9.99 -4.85
C LYS A 79 9.77 10.62 -4.67
N PHE A 80 9.40 10.97 -3.45
CA PHE A 80 8.20 11.74 -3.21
C PHE A 80 8.28 13.11 -3.87
N ASN A 81 9.39 13.84 -3.68
CA ASN A 81 9.57 15.15 -4.29
C ASN A 81 9.56 15.06 -5.82
N GLU A 82 10.31 14.12 -6.40
CA GLU A 82 10.32 13.89 -7.86
C GLU A 82 8.92 13.60 -8.41
N TRP A 83 8.11 12.82 -7.69
CA TRP A 83 6.74 12.52 -8.11
C TRP A 83 5.81 13.73 -7.95
N PHE A 84 5.94 14.47 -6.84
CA PHE A 84 5.09 15.62 -6.55
C PHE A 84 5.25 16.74 -7.60
N GLU A 85 6.46 16.97 -8.11
CA GLU A 85 6.72 17.93 -9.18
C GLU A 85 6.12 17.53 -10.54
N THR A 86 5.62 16.29 -10.68
CA THR A 86 4.96 15.81 -11.92
C THR A 86 3.44 15.89 -11.88
N LEU A 87 2.87 16.30 -10.74
CA LEU A 87 1.42 16.47 -10.55
C LEU A 87 0.96 17.86 -11.03
#